data_AF-A0AAF0LKI1-F1
#
_entry.id   AF-A0AAF0LKI1-F1
#
_cell.length_a   1.000
_cell.length_b   1.000
_cell.length_c   1.000
_cell.angle_alpha   90.00
_cell.angle_beta   90.00
_cell.angle_gamma   90.00
#
_symmetry.space_group_name_H-M   'P 1'
#
loop_
_entity.id
_entity.type
_entity.pdbx_description
1 polymer ?
#
loop_
_entity_poly.entity_id
_entity_poly.type
_entity_poly.pdbx_seq_one_letter_code
_entity_poly.pdbx_strand_id
1 'polypeptide(L)'
;MNDSKSKCAKDFDSDVTYLFNEVRRNPEKQDEATITVACLRAARLVDDTYTERDWRDQNDDGNFSFSPWDPAAVQCRLDPLGLWRR
;
A
#
# COMPACT_ATOMS: atom_id res chain seq x y z
N MET A 1 5.70 -18.25 26.86
CA MET A 1 4.69 -17.95 25.84
C MET A 1 4.61 -19.18 24.94
N ASN A 2 3.42 -19.75 24.70
CA ASN A 2 3.28 -21.08 24.13
C ASN A 2 3.62 -21.07 22.62
N ASP A 3 4.77 -21.64 22.23
CA ASP A 3 5.32 -21.59 20.85
C ASP A 3 4.32 -22.07 19.80
N SER A 4 3.45 -23.02 20.15
CA SER A 4 2.40 -23.53 19.25
C SER A 4 1.36 -22.47 18.88
N LYS A 5 1.01 -21.54 19.79
CA LYS A 5 0.07 -20.45 19.49
C LYS A 5 0.69 -19.40 18.57
N SER A 6 1.97 -19.08 18.80
CA SER A 6 2.71 -18.13 17.96
C SER A 6 2.89 -18.66 16.53
N LYS A 7 3.12 -19.97 16.38
CA LYS A 7 3.19 -20.64 15.08
C LYS A 7 1.84 -20.63 14.34
N CYS A 8 0.75 -21.04 14.99
CA CYS A 8 -0.59 -20.98 14.37
C CYS A 8 -1.01 -19.56 13.98
N ALA A 9 -0.72 -18.55 14.81
CA ALA A 9 -0.99 -17.17 14.45
C ALA A 9 -0.15 -16.75 13.24
N LYS A 10 1.15 -17.09 13.20
CA LYS A 10 1.98 -16.80 12.02
C LYS A 10 1.48 -17.46 10.74
N ASP A 11 1.00 -18.69 10.83
CA ASP A 11 0.63 -19.48 9.65
C ASP A 11 -0.76 -19.11 9.08
N PHE A 12 -1.64 -18.46 9.86
CA PHE A 12 -3.01 -18.15 9.44
C PHE A 12 -3.44 -16.69 9.64
N ASP A 13 -2.92 -16.00 10.65
CA ASP A 13 -3.37 -14.64 11.03
C ASP A 13 -2.72 -13.56 10.16
N SER A 14 -1.52 -13.80 9.61
CA SER A 14 -0.85 -12.82 8.75
C SER A 14 -1.68 -12.50 7.51
N ASP A 15 -2.24 -13.53 6.88
CA ASP A 15 -2.96 -13.38 5.61
C ASP A 15 -4.36 -12.82 5.88
N VAL A 16 -5.03 -13.23 6.95
CA VAL A 16 -6.33 -12.68 7.34
C VAL A 16 -6.19 -11.22 7.74
N THR A 17 -5.18 -10.86 8.52
CA THR A 17 -4.91 -9.47 8.90
C THR A 17 -4.53 -8.62 7.69
N TYR A 18 -3.69 -9.15 6.79
CA TYR A 18 -3.34 -8.49 5.54
C TYR A 18 -4.59 -8.22 4.70
N LEU A 19 -5.38 -9.26 4.38
CA LEU A 19 -6.61 -9.14 3.61
C LEU A 19 -7.63 -8.20 4.27
N PHE A 20 -7.74 -8.22 5.60
CA PHE A 20 -8.58 -7.29 6.35
C PHE A 20 -8.16 -5.84 6.12
N ASN A 21 -6.84 -5.55 6.17
CA ASN A 21 -6.33 -4.21 5.92
C ASN A 21 -6.50 -3.79 4.46
N GLU A 22 -6.27 -4.68 3.50
CA GLU A 22 -6.50 -4.44 2.07
C GLU A 22 -7.95 -4.04 1.78
N VAL A 23 -8.91 -4.78 2.36
CA VAL A 23 -10.35 -4.47 2.20
C VAL A 23 -10.71 -3.14 2.85
N ARG A 24 -10.10 -2.78 4.00
CA ARG A 24 -10.43 -1.52 4.69
C ARG A 24 -9.80 -0.29 4.04
N ARG A 25 -8.62 -0.41 3.43
CA ARG A 25 -7.98 0.71 2.72
C ARG A 25 -8.59 0.96 1.33
N ASN A 26 -9.21 -0.06 0.72
CA ASN A 26 -9.86 0.03 -0.59
C ASN A 26 -11.21 -0.76 -0.62
N PRO A 27 -12.27 -0.26 0.06
CA PRO A 27 -13.53 -0.99 0.21
C PRO A 27 -14.27 -1.21 -1.12
N GLU A 28 -14.13 -0.27 -2.06
CA GLU A 28 -14.76 -0.32 -3.38
C GLU A 28 -13.94 -1.09 -4.43
N LYS A 29 -12.79 -1.67 -4.03
CA LYS A 29 -11.90 -2.44 -4.92
C LYS A 29 -11.52 -1.67 -6.19
N GLN A 30 -11.20 -0.39 -6.01
CA GLN A 30 -10.66 0.45 -7.08
C GLN A 30 -9.32 -0.10 -7.55
N ASP A 31 -8.88 0.31 -8.74
CA ASP A 31 -7.55 -0.06 -9.20
C ASP A 31 -6.46 0.52 -8.28
N GLU A 32 -5.59 -0.36 -7.78
CA GLU A 32 -4.54 -0.02 -6.82
C GLU A 32 -3.52 0.98 -7.36
N ALA A 33 -3.16 0.85 -8.64
CA ALA A 33 -2.22 1.78 -9.25
C ALA A 33 -2.87 3.16 -9.39
N THR A 34 -4.13 3.22 -9.84
CA THR A 34 -4.87 4.48 -9.95
C THR A 34 -4.91 5.25 -8.63
N ILE A 35 -5.36 4.60 -7.54
CA ILE A 35 -5.49 5.29 -6.24
C ILE A 35 -4.12 5.65 -5.63
N THR A 36 -3.11 4.81 -5.83
CA THR A 36 -1.76 5.07 -5.30
C THR A 36 -1.08 6.20 -6.06
N VAL A 37 -1.12 6.20 -7.40
CA VAL A 37 -0.55 7.28 -8.24
C VAL A 37 -1.22 8.61 -7.92
N ALA A 38 -2.54 8.64 -7.78
CA ALA A 38 -3.26 9.84 -7.38
C ALA A 38 -2.76 10.40 -6.04
N CYS A 39 -2.55 9.53 -5.05
CA CYS A 39 -1.99 9.92 -3.76
C CYS A 39 -0.55 10.45 -3.87
N LEU A 40 0.32 9.76 -4.62
CA LEU A 40 1.72 10.15 -4.80
C LEU A 40 1.85 11.52 -5.49
N ARG A 41 1.00 11.79 -6.48
CA ARG A 41 0.91 13.11 -7.14
C ARG A 41 0.41 14.19 -6.19
N ALA A 42 -0.64 13.90 -5.43
CA ALA A 42 -1.15 14.83 -4.42
C ALA A 42 -0.11 15.16 -3.33
N ALA A 43 0.73 14.20 -2.98
CA ALA A 43 1.86 14.35 -2.06
C ALA A 43 3.10 15.00 -2.69
N ARG A 44 3.09 15.26 -4.01
CA ARG A 44 4.22 15.81 -4.79
C ARG A 44 5.49 14.96 -4.73
N LEU A 45 5.34 13.65 -4.57
CA LEU A 45 6.46 12.69 -4.63
C LEU A 45 6.81 12.32 -6.08
N VAL A 46 5.84 12.47 -6.98
CA VAL A 46 5.97 12.28 -8.42
C VAL A 46 5.22 13.42 -9.12
N ASP A 47 5.55 13.66 -10.39
CA ASP A 47 4.88 14.66 -11.21
C ASP A 47 3.66 14.11 -11.97
N ASP A 48 2.98 14.97 -12.72
CA ASP A 48 1.78 14.63 -13.49
C ASP A 48 2.06 13.70 -14.68
N THR A 49 3.33 13.49 -15.05
CA THR A 49 3.74 12.56 -16.10
C THR A 49 3.86 11.13 -15.60
N TYR A 50 4.02 10.93 -14.28
CA TYR A 50 4.16 9.61 -13.67
C TYR A 50 2.88 8.79 -13.79
N THR A 51 2.92 7.66 -14.48
CA THR A 51 1.73 6.88 -14.84
C THR A 51 1.49 5.68 -13.92
N GLU A 52 0.31 5.08 -14.03
CA GLU A 52 -0.01 3.78 -13.41
C GLU A 52 0.90 2.67 -13.91
N ARG A 53 1.35 2.75 -15.16
CA ARG A 53 2.30 1.78 -15.72
C ARG A 53 3.66 1.91 -15.05
N ASP A 54 4.17 3.14 -14.91
CA ASP A 54 5.44 3.39 -14.21
C ASP A 54 5.38 2.87 -12.77
N TRP A 55 4.25 3.07 -12.10
CA TRP A 55 4.04 2.54 -10.75
C TRP A 55 4.08 1.02 -10.71
N ARG A 56 3.39 0.32 -11.63
CA ARG A 56 3.39 -1.14 -11.68
C ARG A 56 4.79 -1.69 -11.94
N ASP A 57 5.47 -1.15 -12.95
CA ASP A 57 6.83 -1.57 -13.32
C ASP A 57 7.79 -1.36 -12.13
N GLN A 58 7.74 -0.20 -11.45
CA GLN A 58 8.58 0.09 -10.28
C GLN A 58 8.21 -0.73 -9.04
N ASN A 59 6.92 -1.04 -8.85
CA ASN A 59 6.45 -1.84 -7.72
C ASN A 59 6.83 -3.31 -7.87
N ASP A 60 6.78 -3.85 -9.09
CA ASP A 60 7.21 -5.21 -9.41
C ASP A 60 8.73 -5.36 -9.26
N ASP A 61 9.50 -4.36 -9.70
CA ASP A 61 10.97 -4.34 -9.61
C ASP A 61 11.50 -3.91 -8.22
N GLY A 62 10.66 -3.27 -7.40
CA GLY A 62 11.03 -2.67 -6.12
C GLY A 62 11.95 -1.45 -6.23
N ASN A 63 12.11 -0.88 -7.43
CA ASN A 63 13.01 0.25 -7.71
C ASN A 63 12.22 1.52 -8.04
N PHE A 64 11.92 2.31 -7.01
CA PHE A 64 11.09 3.50 -7.13
C PHE A 64 11.90 4.75 -7.51
N SER A 65 11.31 5.60 -8.35
CA SER A 65 11.83 6.93 -8.69
C SER A 65 11.71 7.96 -7.54
N PHE A 66 11.03 7.58 -6.46
CA PHE A 66 10.88 8.33 -5.21
C PHE A 66 11.34 7.45 -4.04
N SER A 67 11.55 8.05 -2.86
CA SER A 67 11.88 7.26 -1.66
C SER A 67 10.64 6.50 -1.16
N PRO A 68 10.61 5.15 -1.20
CA PRO A 68 9.45 4.38 -0.73
C PRO A 68 9.27 4.45 0.79
N TRP A 69 10.27 4.97 1.50
CA TRP A 69 10.28 5.15 2.95
C TRP A 69 9.96 6.59 3.38
N ASP A 70 9.73 7.50 2.42
CA ASP A 70 9.19 8.82 2.73
C ASP A 70 7.85 8.65 3.48
N PRO A 71 7.59 9.38 4.58
CA PRO A 71 6.34 9.26 5.32
C PRO A 71 5.08 9.43 4.46
N ALA A 72 5.12 10.28 3.43
CA ALA A 72 4.02 10.46 2.50
C ALA A 72 3.90 9.26 1.54
N ALA A 73 5.02 8.67 1.10
CA ALA A 73 5.00 7.46 0.28
C ALA A 73 4.43 6.27 1.07
N VAL A 74 4.83 6.14 2.34
CA VAL A 74 4.30 5.13 3.26
C VAL A 74 2.79 5.32 3.47
N GLN A 75 2.34 6.57 3.66
CA GLN A 75 0.91 6.86 3.74
C GLN A 75 0.17 6.45 2.46
N CYS A 76 0.70 6.78 1.28
CA CYS A 76 0.07 6.39 0.01
C CYS A 76 0.04 4.87 -0.21
N ARG A 77 1.04 4.14 0.28
CA ARG A 77 1.05 2.67 0.20
C ARG A 77 0.04 2.02 1.13
N LEU A 78 -0.11 2.55 2.34
CA LEU A 78 -0.95 1.94 3.37
C LEU A 78 -2.41 2.43 3.32
N ASP A 79 -2.63 3.68 2.96
CA ASP A 79 -3.92 4.35 2.97
C ASP A 79 -4.00 5.42 1.84
N PRO A 80 -3.99 5.00 0.57
CA PRO A 80 -4.03 5.92 -0.58
C PRO A 80 -5.30 6.78 -0.65
N LEU A 81 -6.39 6.31 -0.03
CA LEU A 81 -7.69 6.99 0.02
C LEU A 81 -7.89 7.84 1.29
N GLY A 82 -6.93 7.82 2.24
CA GLY A 82 -7.01 8.59 3.47
C GLY A 82 -8.17 8.19 4.40
N LEU A 83 -8.57 6.91 4.40
CA LEU A 83 -9.73 6.40 5.15
C LEU A 83 -9.40 6.11 6.61
N TRP A 84 -8.15 5.87 6.98
CA TRP A 84 -7.77 5.44 8.34
C TRP A 84 -7.76 6.57 9.37
N ARG A 85 -7.65 7.83 8.93
CA ARG A 85 -7.55 9.01 9.82
C ARG A 85 -8.89 9.75 10.02
N ARG A 86 -10.02 9.08 9.79
CA ARG A 86 -11.36 9.64 10.02
C ARG A 86 -11.90 9.31 11.40
#